data_AF-A0A1H8EVP5-F1
#
_entry.id   AF-A0A1H8EVP5-F1
#
_cell.length_a   1.000
_cell.length_b   1.000
_cell.length_c   1.000
_cell.angle_alpha   90.00
_cell.angle_beta   90.00
_cell.angle_gamma   90.00
#
_symmetry.space_group_name_H-M   'P 1'
#
loop_
_entity.id
_entity.type
_entity.pdbx_description
1 polymer ?
#
loop_
_entity_poly.entity_id
_entity_poly.type
_entity_poly.pdbx_seq_one_letter_code
_entity_poly.pdbx_strand_id
1 'polypeptide(L)'
;MILLFLTLVFLTSFDIEFARIQPVLGKGVKPVLRAVMDFVGFPFLELVYLLMIFPFVNRTDKAGKAFLTGTAVGGGILIVIILLSILVLGVSYTELQQYPLYALGQKITIAGYIERMELIVAGFWIITIFFKGVICNYTMTLGLAQVLDLRDYRPITIPLGICALLFSLMIPNIVSFMKFTNEIWFFHILPFGGLFPLLLFGLAAIKNS
;
A
#
# COMPACT_ATOMS: atom_id res chain seq x y z
N MET A 1 -6.94 -13.53 2.69
CA MET A 1 -7.02 -12.35 1.80
C MET A 1 -7.52 -12.69 0.41
N ILE A 2 -6.91 -13.62 -0.34
CA ILE A 2 -7.39 -13.97 -1.70
C ILE A 2 -8.84 -14.48 -1.67
N LEU A 3 -9.19 -15.39 -0.76
CA LEU A 3 -10.56 -15.87 -0.61
C LEU A 3 -11.55 -14.72 -0.32
N LEU A 4 -11.19 -13.84 0.62
CA LEU A 4 -11.99 -12.65 0.93
C LEU A 4 -12.21 -11.77 -0.30
N PHE A 5 -11.14 -11.52 -1.07
CA PHE A 5 -11.22 -10.76 -2.31
C PHE A 5 -12.17 -11.41 -3.31
N LEU A 6 -12.06 -12.73 -3.52
CA LEU A 6 -12.98 -13.47 -4.41
C LEU A 6 -14.43 -13.40 -3.92
N THR A 7 -14.67 -13.53 -2.61
CA THR A 7 -16.01 -13.37 -2.03
C THR A 7 -16.55 -11.95 -2.25
N LEU A 8 -15.73 -10.92 -2.04
CA LEU A 8 -16.13 -9.53 -2.29
C LEU A 8 -16.49 -9.31 -3.76
N VAL A 9 -15.66 -9.77 -4.69
CA VAL A 9 -15.90 -9.66 -6.13
C VAL A 9 -17.21 -10.37 -6.51
N PHE A 10 -17.41 -11.58 -5.99
CA PHE A 10 -18.63 -12.35 -6.27
C PHE A 10 -19.88 -11.64 -5.75
N LEU A 11 -19.89 -11.20 -4.50
CA LEU A 11 -21.07 -10.57 -3.90
C LEU A 11 -21.39 -9.19 -4.47
N THR A 12 -20.36 -8.41 -4.79
CA THR A 12 -20.56 -7.09 -5.41
C THR A 12 -21.00 -7.17 -6.86
N SER A 13 -20.80 -8.31 -7.53
CA SER A 13 -21.17 -8.48 -8.93
C SER A 13 -22.67 -8.34 -9.20
N PHE A 14 -23.52 -8.59 -8.19
CA PHE A 14 -24.97 -8.47 -8.31
C PHE A 14 -25.47 -7.01 -8.38
N ASP A 15 -24.68 -6.05 -7.90
CA ASP A 15 -25.06 -4.62 -7.80
C ASP A 15 -24.27 -3.73 -8.79
N ILE A 16 -23.63 -4.33 -9.80
CA ILE A 16 -22.80 -3.59 -10.78
C ILE A 16 -23.68 -2.79 -11.73
N GLU A 17 -23.44 -1.49 -11.80
CA GLU A 17 -24.01 -0.61 -12.81
C GLU A 17 -22.91 0.10 -13.61
N PHE A 18 -22.70 -0.32 -14.87
CA PHE A 18 -21.67 0.26 -15.75
C PHE A 18 -21.84 1.75 -16.04
N ALA A 19 -23.08 2.26 -16.01
CA ALA A 19 -23.35 3.68 -16.19
C ALA A 19 -22.65 4.54 -15.12
N ARG A 20 -22.39 3.99 -13.93
CA ARG A 20 -21.77 4.70 -12.81
C ARG A 20 -20.29 5.01 -13.01
N ILE A 21 -19.62 4.45 -14.01
CA ILE A 21 -18.24 4.81 -14.35
C ILE A 21 -18.13 6.17 -15.05
N GLN A 22 -19.26 6.68 -15.56
CA GLN A 22 -19.29 7.94 -16.28
C GLN A 22 -19.44 9.15 -15.32
N PRO A 23 -18.88 10.32 -15.67
CA PRO A 23 -18.05 10.58 -16.85
C PRO A 23 -16.58 10.16 -16.64
N VAL A 24 -16.04 9.39 -17.60
CA VAL A 24 -14.61 9.05 -17.64
C VAL A 24 -13.82 10.31 -17.99
N LEU A 25 -12.78 10.62 -17.22
CA LEU A 25 -11.98 11.85 -17.37
C LEU A 25 -12.80 13.16 -17.28
N GLY A 26 -13.94 13.17 -16.59
CA GLY A 26 -14.80 14.36 -16.49
C GLY A 26 -14.12 15.61 -15.89
N LYS A 27 -13.10 15.41 -15.03
CA LYS A 27 -12.28 16.49 -14.44
C LYS A 27 -10.94 16.71 -15.18
N GLY A 28 -10.78 16.14 -16.38
CA GLY A 28 -9.57 16.19 -17.20
C GLY A 28 -8.45 15.23 -16.75
N VAL A 29 -7.26 15.38 -17.33
CA VAL A 29 -6.11 14.49 -17.11
C VAL A 29 -5.33 14.84 -15.83
N LYS A 30 -5.38 16.10 -15.38
CA LYS A 30 -4.61 16.57 -14.22
C LYS A 30 -4.89 15.77 -12.92
N PRO A 31 -6.15 15.46 -12.55
CA PRO A 31 -6.44 14.62 -11.38
C PRO A 31 -5.93 13.20 -11.52
N VAL A 32 -5.89 12.67 -12.75
CA VAL A 32 -5.33 11.32 -13.02
C VAL A 32 -3.83 11.30 -12.77
N LEU A 33 -3.10 12.30 -13.25
CA LEU A 33 -1.67 12.41 -12.98
C LEU A 33 -1.36 12.54 -11.49
N ARG A 34 -2.15 13.33 -10.75
CA ARG A 34 -2.03 13.42 -9.30
C ARG A 34 -2.28 12.05 -8.63
N ALA A 35 -3.34 11.35 -9.01
CA ALA A 35 -3.62 10.01 -8.47
C ALA A 35 -2.49 9.02 -8.78
N VAL A 36 -1.88 9.08 -9.97
CA VAL A 36 -0.71 8.25 -10.30
C VAL A 36 0.45 8.54 -9.35
N MET A 37 0.74 9.81 -9.03
CA MET A 37 1.77 10.15 -8.04
C MET A 37 1.44 9.56 -6.67
N ASP A 38 0.17 9.64 -6.23
CA ASP A 38 -0.26 9.09 -4.94
C ASP A 38 -0.07 7.56 -4.90
N PHE A 39 -0.50 6.84 -5.94
CA PHE A 39 -0.34 5.39 -6.05
C PHE A 39 1.13 4.96 -6.13
N VAL A 40 1.94 5.68 -6.91
CA VAL A 40 3.38 5.42 -7.01
C VAL A 40 4.04 5.65 -5.66
N GLY A 41 3.73 6.76 -4.97
CA GLY A 41 4.22 7.07 -3.63
C GLY A 41 3.81 6.03 -2.59
N PHE A 42 2.55 5.62 -2.61
CA PHE A 42 2.00 4.59 -1.75
C PHE A 42 0.94 3.77 -2.51
N PRO A 43 1.09 2.44 -2.67
CA PRO A 43 2.05 1.56 -1.96
C PRO A 43 3.32 1.20 -2.75
N PHE A 44 3.50 1.63 -4.00
CA PHE A 44 4.52 1.02 -4.87
C PHE A 44 5.98 1.36 -4.51
N LEU A 45 6.30 2.62 -4.18
CA LEU A 45 7.67 3.00 -3.80
C LEU A 45 8.09 2.42 -2.44
N GLU A 46 7.14 2.07 -1.57
CA GLU A 46 7.42 1.39 -0.31
C GLU A 46 7.86 -0.06 -0.50
N LEU A 47 7.68 -0.65 -1.68
CA LEU A 47 8.21 -1.99 -1.97
C LEU A 47 9.74 -2.06 -1.85
N VAL A 48 10.43 -0.91 -1.82
CA VAL A 48 11.86 -0.83 -1.48
C VAL A 48 12.19 -1.49 -0.13
N TYR A 49 11.27 -1.46 0.84
CA TYR A 49 11.48 -2.14 2.13
C TYR A 49 11.60 -3.66 1.93
N LEU A 50 10.84 -4.24 1.00
CA LEU A 50 10.96 -5.66 0.66
C LEU A 50 12.26 -5.97 -0.08
N LEU A 51 12.82 -5.01 -0.84
CA LEU A 51 14.13 -5.16 -1.48
C LEU A 51 15.26 -5.27 -0.44
N MET A 52 15.15 -4.58 0.71
CA MET A 52 16.12 -4.73 1.81
C MET A 52 16.05 -6.11 2.48
N ILE A 53 14.89 -6.77 2.42
CA ILE A 53 14.70 -8.13 2.96
C ILE A 53 15.16 -9.20 1.96
N PHE A 54 15.22 -8.85 0.67
CA PHE A 54 15.57 -9.75 -0.43
C PHE A 54 16.83 -10.61 -0.20
N PRO A 55 17.94 -10.10 0.36
CA PRO A 55 19.16 -10.89 0.59
C PRO A 55 18.97 -12.02 1.61
N PHE A 56 17.96 -11.94 2.47
CA PHE A 56 17.69 -12.92 3.52
C PHE A 56 16.75 -14.05 3.07
N VAL A 57 16.34 -14.07 1.80
CA VAL A 57 15.44 -15.08 1.25
C VAL A 57 16.22 -16.32 0.81
N ASN A 58 15.77 -17.52 1.19
CA ASN A 58 16.44 -18.80 0.88
C ASN A 58 16.66 -19.08 -0.62
N ARG A 59 15.80 -18.54 -1.50
CA ARG A 59 15.83 -18.76 -2.96
C ARG A 59 15.91 -17.44 -3.71
N THR A 60 17.08 -16.82 -3.67
CA THR A 60 17.35 -15.50 -4.29
C THR A 60 17.15 -15.52 -5.81
N ASP A 61 17.38 -16.67 -6.46
CA ASP A 61 17.17 -16.91 -7.89
C ASP A 61 15.71 -16.70 -8.33
N LYS A 62 14.75 -17.06 -7.46
CA LYS A 62 13.30 -16.91 -7.73
C LYS A 62 12.71 -15.67 -7.09
N ALA A 63 13.40 -15.06 -6.13
CA ALA A 63 12.89 -13.93 -5.37
C ALA A 63 12.55 -12.72 -6.27
N GLY A 64 13.32 -12.46 -7.32
CA GLY A 64 13.04 -11.36 -8.26
C GLY A 64 11.75 -11.57 -9.05
N LYS A 65 11.52 -12.79 -9.55
CA LYS A 65 10.25 -13.16 -10.19
C LYS A 65 9.09 -13.09 -9.21
N ALA A 66 9.27 -13.64 -8.00
CA ALA A 66 8.24 -13.60 -6.96
C ALA A 66 7.83 -12.17 -6.60
N PHE A 67 8.81 -11.27 -6.44
CA PHE A 67 8.59 -9.84 -6.21
C PHE A 67 7.75 -9.22 -7.33
N LEU A 68 8.17 -9.37 -8.59
CA LEU A 68 7.45 -8.78 -9.73
C LEU A 68 6.03 -9.35 -9.88
N THR A 69 5.87 -10.67 -9.74
CA THR A 69 4.55 -11.31 -9.81
C THR A 69 3.65 -10.88 -8.66
N GLY A 70 4.19 -10.75 -7.44
CA GLY A 70 3.45 -10.29 -6.27
C GLY A 70 2.99 -8.84 -6.44
N THR A 71 3.86 -7.96 -6.94
CA THR A 71 3.52 -6.57 -7.26
C THR A 71 2.46 -6.48 -8.34
N ALA A 72 2.57 -7.26 -9.42
CA ALA A 72 1.58 -7.27 -10.49
C ALA A 72 0.21 -7.78 -10.03
N VAL A 73 0.17 -8.87 -9.26
CA VAL A 73 -1.07 -9.42 -8.69
C VAL A 73 -1.69 -8.44 -7.69
N GLY A 74 -0.89 -7.84 -6.80
CA GLY A 74 -1.37 -6.85 -5.84
C GLY A 74 -1.93 -5.60 -6.52
N GLY A 75 -1.23 -5.08 -7.54
CA GLY A 75 -1.71 -3.95 -8.35
C GLY A 75 -3.01 -4.29 -9.09
N GLY A 76 -3.11 -5.48 -9.67
CA GLY A 76 -4.33 -5.96 -10.32
C GLY A 76 -5.51 -6.05 -9.35
N ILE A 77 -5.30 -6.57 -8.15
CA ILE A 77 -6.33 -6.63 -7.09
C ILE A 77 -6.81 -5.22 -6.71
N LEU A 78 -5.89 -4.26 -6.54
CA LEU A 78 -6.25 -2.86 -6.24
C LEU A 78 -7.10 -2.24 -7.35
N ILE A 79 -6.73 -2.45 -8.62
CA ILE A 79 -7.50 -1.96 -9.77
C ILE A 79 -8.93 -2.52 -9.74
N VAL A 80 -9.08 -3.84 -9.53
CA VAL A 80 -10.40 -4.48 -9.46
C VAL A 80 -11.23 -3.92 -8.31
N ILE A 81 -10.65 -3.72 -7.13
CA ILE A 81 -11.36 -3.15 -5.96
C ILE A 81 -11.87 -1.73 -6.26
N ILE A 82 -11.04 -0.88 -6.87
CA ILE A 82 -11.42 0.50 -7.19
C ILE A 82 -12.52 0.52 -8.25
N LEU A 83 -12.39 -0.31 -9.29
CA LEU A 83 -13.41 -0.45 -10.32
C LEU A 83 -14.75 -0.90 -9.72
N LEU A 84 -14.75 -1.93 -8.88
CA LEU A 84 -15.96 -2.39 -8.20
C LEU A 84 -16.56 -1.31 -7.30
N SER A 85 -15.71 -0.56 -6.59
CA SER A 85 -16.15 0.55 -5.75
C SER A 85 -16.90 1.59 -6.58
N ILE A 86 -16.36 1.98 -7.74
CA ILE A 86 -17.01 2.93 -8.65
C ILE A 86 -18.31 2.35 -9.23
N LEU A 87 -18.29 1.09 -9.68
CA LEU A 87 -19.44 0.45 -10.32
C LEU A 87 -20.60 0.16 -9.35
N VAL A 88 -20.32 -0.05 -8.06
CA VAL A 88 -21.31 -0.45 -7.05
C VAL A 88 -21.72 0.70 -6.13
N LEU A 89 -20.83 1.67 -5.91
CA LEU A 89 -21.12 2.83 -5.05
C LEU A 89 -21.31 4.13 -5.84
N GLY A 90 -20.82 4.20 -7.08
CA GLY A 90 -20.78 5.41 -7.88
C GLY A 90 -19.55 6.28 -7.63
N VAL A 91 -19.18 7.10 -8.61
CA VAL A 91 -18.00 7.99 -8.55
C VAL A 91 -18.10 8.95 -7.36
N SER A 92 -19.22 9.66 -7.20
CA SER A 92 -19.36 10.69 -6.17
C SER A 92 -19.24 10.14 -4.74
N TYR A 93 -19.78 8.94 -4.49
CA TYR A 93 -19.64 8.31 -3.18
C TYR A 93 -18.22 7.77 -2.99
N THR A 94 -17.66 7.09 -3.99
CA THR A 94 -16.30 6.53 -3.93
C THR A 94 -15.25 7.61 -3.68
N GLU A 95 -15.37 8.79 -4.30
CA GLU A 95 -14.46 9.92 -4.09
C GLU A 95 -14.44 10.43 -2.64
N LEU A 96 -15.53 10.26 -1.90
CA LEU A 96 -15.64 10.67 -0.49
C LEU A 96 -15.13 9.59 0.47
N GLN A 97 -15.01 8.35 0.00
CA GLN A 97 -14.55 7.24 0.83
C GLN A 97 -13.04 7.18 0.86
N GLN A 98 -12.47 7.38 2.04
CA GLN A 98 -11.04 7.16 2.28
C GLN A 98 -10.65 5.69 2.06
N TYR A 99 -11.58 4.77 2.32
CA TYR A 99 -11.35 3.32 2.28
C TYR A 99 -12.47 2.60 1.51
N PRO A 100 -12.45 2.66 0.16
CA PRO A 100 -13.55 2.14 -0.67
C PRO A 100 -13.84 0.65 -0.45
N LEU A 101 -12.81 -0.15 -0.16
CA LEU A 101 -12.96 -1.58 0.15
C LEU A 101 -13.83 -1.83 1.40
N TYR A 102 -13.70 -0.99 2.42
CA TYR A 102 -14.52 -1.07 3.62
C TYR A 102 -15.97 -0.67 3.34
N ALA A 103 -16.17 0.40 2.56
CA ALA A 103 -17.50 0.84 2.13
C ALA A 103 -18.22 -0.23 1.27
N LEU A 104 -17.49 -0.96 0.43
CA LEU A 104 -18.03 -2.12 -0.28
C LEU A 104 -18.49 -3.22 0.69
N GLY A 105 -17.70 -3.51 1.73
CA GLY A 105 -18.10 -4.44 2.79
C GLY A 105 -19.39 -4.00 3.49
N GLN A 106 -19.50 -2.71 3.83
CA GLN A 106 -20.73 -2.16 4.44
C GLN A 106 -21.93 -2.31 3.51
N LYS A 107 -21.76 -2.06 2.21
CA LYS A 107 -22.83 -2.22 1.22
C LYS A 107 -23.34 -3.65 1.15
N ILE A 108 -22.44 -4.65 1.18
CA ILE A 108 -22.78 -6.08 1.20
C ILE A 108 -23.62 -6.44 2.43
N THR A 109 -23.25 -5.90 3.59
CA THR A 109 -23.98 -6.16 4.84
C THR A 109 -25.35 -5.49 4.86
N ILE A 110 -25.47 -4.27 4.35
CA ILE A 110 -26.76 -3.59 4.21
C ILE A 110 -27.67 -4.32 3.22
N ALA A 111 -27.11 -4.90 2.15
CA ALA A 111 -27.84 -5.71 1.17
C ALA A 111 -28.26 -7.09 1.71
N GLY A 112 -27.82 -7.48 2.90
CA GLY A 112 -28.22 -8.72 3.57
C GLY A 112 -27.55 -9.98 3.02
N TYR A 113 -26.51 -9.87 2.19
CA TYR A 113 -25.81 -11.04 1.64
C TYR A 113 -24.97 -11.77 2.70
N ILE A 114 -24.18 -11.01 3.45
CA ILE A 114 -23.36 -11.49 4.57
C ILE A 114 -23.39 -10.45 5.67
N GLU A 115 -23.74 -10.87 6.88
CA GLU A 115 -23.70 -10.01 8.06
C GLU A 115 -22.26 -9.63 8.44
N ARG A 116 -22.04 -8.34 8.70
CA ARG A 116 -20.79 -7.79 9.26
C ARG A 116 -19.55 -8.01 8.40
N MET A 117 -19.70 -7.99 7.08
CA MET A 117 -18.60 -8.13 6.12
C MET A 117 -17.58 -7.00 6.28
N GLU A 118 -18.03 -5.80 6.64
CA GLU A 118 -17.18 -4.64 6.94
C GLU A 118 -16.18 -4.92 8.06
N LEU A 119 -16.55 -5.72 9.06
CA LEU A 119 -15.66 -6.06 10.18
C LEU A 119 -14.59 -7.07 9.79
N ILE A 120 -14.92 -8.01 8.90
CA ILE A 120 -13.94 -8.94 8.36
C ILE A 120 -12.89 -8.16 7.56
N VAL A 121 -13.34 -7.22 6.71
CA VAL A 121 -12.45 -6.33 5.94
C VAL A 121 -11.56 -5.50 6.88
N ALA A 122 -12.14 -4.87 7.91
CA ALA A 122 -11.39 -4.10 8.90
C ALA A 122 -10.35 -4.95 9.66
N GLY A 123 -10.71 -6.18 10.06
CA GLY A 123 -9.81 -7.11 10.74
C GLY A 123 -8.59 -7.47 9.89
N PHE A 124 -8.79 -7.81 8.62
CA PHE A 124 -7.67 -8.06 7.71
C PHE A 124 -6.78 -6.85 7.53
N TRP A 125 -7.37 -5.66 7.50
CA TRP A 125 -6.62 -4.44 7.30
C TRP A 125 -5.74 -4.10 8.52
N ILE A 126 -6.24 -4.29 9.75
CA ILE A 126 -5.41 -4.18 10.97
C ILE A 126 -4.22 -5.14 10.91
N ILE A 127 -4.46 -6.40 10.50
CA ILE A 127 -3.40 -7.39 10.35
C ILE A 127 -2.36 -6.93 9.31
N THR A 128 -2.80 -6.40 8.16
CA THR A 128 -1.88 -5.89 7.13
C THR A 128 -1.05 -4.71 7.60
N ILE A 129 -1.68 -3.74 8.28
CA ILE A 129 -0.95 -2.59 8.85
C ILE A 129 0.07 -3.06 9.87
N PHE A 130 -0.28 -4.04 10.70
CA PHE A 130 0.65 -4.61 11.68
C PHE A 130 1.87 -5.25 11.01
N PHE A 131 1.68 -6.14 10.03
CA PHE A 131 2.79 -6.76 9.30
C PHE A 131 3.65 -5.75 8.57
N LYS A 132 3.02 -4.74 7.94
CA LYS A 132 3.75 -3.62 7.32
C LYS A 132 4.60 -2.89 8.36
N GLY A 133 4.03 -2.57 9.52
CA GLY A 133 4.75 -1.91 10.61
C GLY A 133 5.97 -2.70 11.10
N VAL A 134 5.82 -4.02 11.25
CA VAL A 134 6.93 -4.91 11.61
C VAL A 134 8.03 -4.88 10.55
N ILE A 135 7.67 -4.99 9.27
CA ILE A 135 8.62 -4.92 8.16
C ILE A 135 9.35 -3.57 8.15
N CYS A 136 8.63 -2.45 8.24
CA CYS A 136 9.22 -1.12 8.25
C CYS A 136 10.17 -0.93 9.45
N ASN A 137 9.77 -1.37 10.65
CA ASN A 137 10.62 -1.28 11.83
C ASN A 137 11.88 -2.14 11.69
N TYR A 138 11.75 -3.35 11.14
CA TYR A 138 12.88 -4.24 10.88
C TYR A 138 13.86 -3.62 9.86
N THR A 139 13.37 -3.12 8.73
CA THR A 139 14.20 -2.50 7.70
C THR A 139 14.88 -1.22 8.19
N MET A 140 14.18 -0.41 9.00
CA MET A 140 14.74 0.78 9.63
C MET A 140 15.86 0.41 10.61
N THR A 141 15.65 -0.61 11.44
CA THR A 141 16.64 -1.09 12.40
C THR A 141 17.87 -1.63 11.69
N LEU A 142 17.69 -2.44 10.65
CA LEU A 142 18.78 -2.99 9.86
C LEU A 142 19.57 -1.88 9.15
N GLY A 143 18.88 -0.92 8.52
CA GLY A 143 19.52 0.22 7.87
C GLY A 143 20.32 1.08 8.84
N LEU A 144 19.78 1.35 10.03
CA LEU A 144 20.49 2.11 11.06
C LEU A 144 21.70 1.35 11.61
N ALA A 145 21.58 0.04 11.84
CA ALA A 145 22.71 -0.79 12.24
C ALA A 145 23.85 -0.75 11.22
N GLN A 146 23.54 -0.78 9.92
CA GLN A 146 24.52 -0.67 8.84
C GLN A 146 25.21 0.70 8.80
N VAL A 147 24.45 1.79 9.00
CA VAL A 147 25.01 3.16 9.02
C VAL A 147 25.91 3.38 10.24
N LEU A 148 25.57 2.79 11.38
CA LEU A 148 26.33 2.91 12.63
C LEU A 148 27.40 1.82 12.81
N ASP A 149 27.60 0.96 11.81
CA ASP A 149 28.51 -0.20 11.83
C ASP A 149 28.33 -1.10 13.07
N LEU A 150 27.07 -1.32 13.47
CA LEU A 150 26.73 -2.17 14.60
C LEU A 150 26.76 -3.64 14.21
N ARG A 151 27.47 -4.46 15.00
CA ARG A 151 27.53 -5.92 14.81
C ARG A 151 26.20 -6.63 15.05
N ASP A 152 25.33 -6.04 15.87
CA ASP A 152 23.99 -6.59 16.19
C ASP A 152 22.95 -5.47 16.18
N TYR A 153 21.82 -5.71 15.51
CA TYR A 153 20.69 -4.79 15.37
C TYR A 153 19.70 -4.92 16.54
N ARG A 154 19.76 -6.00 17.33
CA ARG A 154 18.81 -6.26 18.43
C ARG A 154 18.75 -5.14 19.49
N PRO A 155 19.88 -4.54 19.94
CA PRO A 155 19.85 -3.52 20.98
C PRO A 155 19.08 -2.25 20.58
N ILE A 156 19.09 -1.90 19.30
CA ILE A 156 18.42 -0.69 18.78
C ILE A 156 16.96 -0.94 18.33
N THR A 157 16.54 -2.21 18.24
CA THR A 157 15.19 -2.57 17.77
C THR A 157 14.10 -2.00 18.68
N ILE A 158 14.26 -2.16 20.00
CA ILE A 158 13.28 -1.69 20.99
C ILE A 158 13.25 -0.15 21.09
N PRO A 159 14.40 0.55 21.20
CA PRO A 159 14.43 2.02 21.16
C PRO A 159 13.73 2.60 19.93
N LEU A 160 13.98 2.05 18.73
CA LEU A 160 13.35 2.52 17.50
C LEU A 160 11.84 2.30 17.49
N GLY A 161 11.37 1.14 18.00
CA GLY A 161 9.95 0.87 18.17
C GLY A 161 9.28 1.88 19.10
N ILE A 162 9.93 2.24 20.22
CA ILE A 162 9.43 3.27 21.15
C ILE A 162 9.40 4.64 20.46
N CYS A 163 10.45 5.02 19.72
CA CYS A 163 10.46 6.26 18.96
C CYS A 163 9.30 6.31 17.96
N ALA A 164 9.04 5.22 17.23
CA ALA A 164 7.92 5.15 16.30
C ALA A 164 6.56 5.36 16.99
N LEU A 165 6.37 4.78 18.19
CA LEU A 165 5.17 5.01 19.00
C LEU A 165 5.04 6.48 19.44
N LEU A 166 6.13 7.10 19.89
CA LEU A 166 6.14 8.51 20.28
C LEU A 166 5.82 9.44 19.11
N PHE A 167 6.38 9.17 17.92
CA PHE A 167 6.05 9.93 16.72
C PHE A 167 4.59 9.77 16.31
N SER A 168 3.99 8.60 16.53
CA SER A 168 2.56 8.39 16.28
C SER A 168 1.68 9.32 17.12
N LEU A 169 2.12 9.73 18.32
CA LEU A 169 1.37 10.65 19.18
C LEU A 169 1.46 12.11 18.71
N MET A 170 2.45 12.46 17.88
CA MET A 170 2.62 13.80 17.34
C MET A 170 1.65 14.11 16.19
N ILE A 171 1.03 13.08 15.60
CA ILE A 171 0.05 13.24 14.52
C ILE A 171 -1.33 13.48 15.15
N PRO A 172 -1.89 14.70 15.05
CA PRO A 172 -3.03 15.10 15.88
C PRO A 172 -4.35 14.43 15.47
N ASN A 173 -4.51 14.08 14.19
CA ASN A 173 -5.69 13.41 13.67
C ASN A 173 -5.44 12.81 12.28
N ILE A 174 -6.38 11.98 11.84
CA ILE A 174 -6.34 11.31 10.54
C ILE A 174 -6.35 12.29 9.35
N VAL A 175 -6.98 13.45 9.48
CA VAL A 175 -7.04 14.45 8.39
C VAL A 175 -5.65 15.04 8.14
N SER A 176 -4.92 15.38 9.20
CA SER A 176 -3.53 15.83 9.12
C SER A 176 -2.62 14.75 8.53
N PHE A 177 -2.82 13.49 8.91
CA PHE A 177 -2.09 12.35 8.32
C PHE A 177 -2.34 12.25 6.82
N MET A 178 -3.60 12.29 6.39
CA MET A 178 -3.96 12.20 4.97
C MET A 178 -3.42 13.38 4.18
N LYS A 179 -3.42 14.59 4.73
CA LYS A 179 -2.81 15.74 4.07
C LYS A 179 -1.31 15.52 3.83
N PHE A 180 -0.60 15.04 4.84
CA PHE A 180 0.81 14.68 4.71
C PHE A 180 1.02 13.58 3.65
N THR A 181 0.19 12.54 3.64
CA THR A 181 0.28 11.44 2.66
C THR A 181 0.04 11.93 1.23
N ASN A 182 -0.98 12.75 0.97
CA ASN A 182 -1.33 13.18 -0.38
C ASN A 182 -0.44 14.31 -0.92
N GLU A 183 0.13 15.15 -0.05
CA GLU A 183 0.90 16.33 -0.50
C GLU A 183 2.41 16.14 -0.39
N ILE A 184 2.88 15.41 0.62
CA ILE A 184 4.31 15.42 1.02
C ILE A 184 4.95 14.04 0.81
N TRP A 185 4.21 12.94 1.05
CA TRP A 185 4.79 11.59 1.08
C TRP A 185 5.49 11.20 -0.22
N PHE A 186 4.88 11.45 -1.38
CA PHE A 186 5.49 11.13 -2.67
C PHE A 186 6.88 11.76 -2.81
N PHE A 187 7.01 13.05 -2.52
CA PHE A 187 8.30 13.76 -2.61
C PHE A 187 9.29 13.27 -1.56
N HIS A 188 8.81 12.86 -0.39
CA HIS A 188 9.66 12.33 0.67
C HIS A 188 10.20 10.93 0.34
N ILE A 189 9.37 10.03 -0.19
CA ILE A 189 9.75 8.64 -0.47
C ILE A 189 10.51 8.49 -1.80
N LEU A 190 10.31 9.39 -2.77
CA LEU A 190 10.91 9.30 -4.10
C LEU A 190 12.45 9.17 -4.09
N PRO A 191 13.22 9.95 -3.30
CA PRO A 191 14.67 9.78 -3.22
C PRO A 191 15.07 8.38 -2.72
N PHE A 192 14.37 7.87 -1.70
CA PHE A 192 14.74 6.63 -1.01
C PHE A 192 14.22 5.38 -1.72
N GLY A 193 12.98 5.39 -2.19
CA GLY A 193 12.35 4.26 -2.87
C GLY A 193 12.59 4.22 -4.38
N GLY A 194 12.93 5.35 -5.00
CA GLY A 194 13.11 5.46 -6.45
C GLY A 194 14.54 5.79 -6.86
N LEU A 195 15.01 6.99 -6.51
CA LEU A 195 16.28 7.52 -7.04
C LEU A 195 17.50 6.70 -6.58
N PHE A 196 17.64 6.42 -5.28
CA PHE A 196 18.81 5.67 -4.78
C PHE A 196 18.89 4.24 -5.33
N PRO A 197 17.84 3.42 -5.33
CA PRO A 197 17.88 2.10 -5.96
C PRO A 197 18.24 2.14 -7.45
N LEU A 198 17.69 3.10 -8.20
CA LEU A 198 17.98 3.25 -9.63
C LEU A 198 19.43 3.68 -9.88
N LEU A 199 19.97 4.60 -9.07
CA LEU A 199 21.37 5.01 -9.15
C LEU A 199 22.31 3.84 -8.84
N LEU A 200 22.04 3.09 -7.77
CA LEU A 200 22.82 1.89 -7.43
C LEU A 200 22.76 0.84 -8.53
N PHE A 201 21.58 0.62 -9.13
CA PHE A 201 21.43 -0.29 -10.25
C PHE A 201 22.22 0.16 -11.49
N GLY A 202 22.17 1.45 -11.82
CA GLY A 202 22.94 2.03 -12.94
C GLY A 202 24.45 1.88 -12.73
N LEU A 203 24.96 2.19 -11.53
CA LEU A 203 26.38 2.01 -11.20
C LEU A 203 26.81 0.55 -11.24
N ALA A 204 25.96 -0.37 -10.75
CA ALA A 204 26.22 -1.80 -10.80
C ALA A 204 26.27 -2.33 -12.25
N ALA A 205 25.38 -1.83 -13.12
CA ALA A 205 25.36 -2.18 -14.53
C ALA A 205 26.63 -1.72 -15.25
N ILE A 206 27.12 -0.50 -14.96
CA ILE A 206 28.37 0.02 -15.55
C ILE A 206 29.59 -0.78 -15.09
N LYS A 207 29.62 -1.22 -13.82
CA LYS A 207 30.74 -2.02 -13.28
C LYS A 207 30.80 -3.46 -13.85
N ASN A 208 29.66 -4.01 -14.26
CA ASN A 208 29.54 -5.36 -14.82
C ASN A 208 29.53 -5.39 -16.36
N SER A 209 29.66 -4.23 -17.03
CA SER A 209 29.88 -4.11 -18.48
C SER A 209 31.36 -3.99 -18.81
#